data_AF-A0A2D5S0F1-F1
#
_entry.id   AF-A0A2D5S0F1-F1
#
_cell.length_a   1.000
_cell.length_b   1.000
_cell.length_c   1.000
_cell.angle_alpha   90.00
_cell.angle_beta   90.00
_cell.angle_gamma   90.00
#
_symmetry.space_group_name_H-M   'P 1'
#
loop_
_entity.id
_entity.type
_entity.pdbx_description
1 polymer ?
#
loop_
_entity_poly.entity_id
_entity_poly.type
_entity_poly.pdbx_seq_one_letter_code
_entity_poly.pdbx_strand_id
1 'polypeptide(L)'
;MGNFNNNLIVKWRERFELLVRLTLGVPILLAGLQLALVGNQLSFDVTKLATWTNTEKVFALPLGIFALLAAVTSLIGLYHRSMLLNRQLEKVQEQIAISNKQFKRSDEQFKLAQEQFALAQKKEHFMLRIEHQKNVNELINQVINRLVSTIPHFKSLERVRYEYNTHRLYSILFPENDTRNFDNTGTYVNSGVFLNLLTPLMVLLTHIKNKNKPVLDIEHFSNIQNSLMSLGFYITIDEESLKDREQFVAELFCVIELYIISLEHTFNFKDDYKQVFKKIKKTLRDIHKLKITDLR
;
A
#
# COMPACT_ATOMS: atom_id res chain seq x y z
N MET A 1 -29.45 32.20 -14.16
CA MET A 1 -30.89 31.96 -13.87
C MET A 1 -31.31 32.33 -12.44
N GLY A 2 -30.46 32.24 -11.42
CA GLY A 2 -30.85 32.50 -10.01
C GLY A 2 -31.40 33.89 -9.65
N ASN A 3 -31.00 34.97 -10.34
CA ASN A 3 -31.48 36.32 -10.04
C ASN A 3 -32.92 36.60 -10.49
N PHE A 4 -33.37 35.96 -11.57
CA PHE A 4 -34.71 36.20 -12.13
C PHE A 4 -35.81 35.60 -11.23
N ASN A 5 -35.60 34.38 -10.73
CA ASN A 5 -36.53 33.73 -9.79
C ASN A 5 -36.58 34.44 -8.43
N ASN A 6 -35.50 35.07 -7.97
CA ASN A 6 -35.52 35.83 -6.71
C ASN A 6 -36.45 37.03 -6.79
N ASN A 7 -36.34 37.80 -7.88
CA ASN A 7 -37.17 38.99 -8.08
C ASN A 7 -38.66 38.61 -8.23
N LEU A 8 -38.97 37.48 -8.85
CA LEU A 8 -40.33 36.96 -8.94
C LEU A 8 -40.89 36.54 -7.58
N ILE A 9 -40.13 35.80 -6.77
CA ILE A 9 -40.55 35.36 -5.43
C ILE A 9 -40.83 36.58 -4.54
N VAL A 10 -39.95 37.58 -4.54
CA VAL A 10 -40.13 38.83 -3.78
C VAL A 10 -41.39 39.58 -4.25
N LYS A 11 -41.58 39.72 -5.56
CA LYS A 11 -42.77 40.39 -6.13
C LYS A 11 -44.08 39.69 -5.75
N TRP A 12 -44.11 38.36 -5.73
CA TRP A 12 -45.30 37.60 -5.32
C TRP A 12 -45.53 37.64 -3.80
N ARG A 13 -44.47 37.75 -3.00
CA ARG A 13 -44.57 37.99 -1.55
C ARG A 13 -45.24 39.33 -1.25
N GLU A 14 -44.79 40.41 -1.91
CA GLU A 14 -45.39 41.75 -1.76
C GLU A 14 -46.86 41.78 -2.19
N ARG A 15 -47.20 41.12 -3.31
CA ARG A 15 -48.58 40.98 -3.77
C ARG A 15 -49.45 40.21 -2.77
N PHE A 16 -48.91 39.14 -2.19
CA PHE A 16 -49.60 38.38 -1.16
C PHE A 16 -49.86 39.22 0.09
N GLU A 17 -48.85 39.95 0.60
CA GLU A 17 -49.01 40.83 1.76
C GLU A 17 -50.05 41.94 1.52
N LEU A 18 -50.06 42.52 0.32
CA LEU A 18 -51.05 43.52 -0.08
C LEU A 18 -52.47 42.91 -0.14
N LEU A 19 -52.62 41.71 -0.70
CA LEU A 19 -53.91 41.03 -0.80
C LEU A 19 -54.45 40.59 0.57
N VAL A 20 -53.60 40.15 1.50
CA VAL A 20 -54.00 39.88 2.89
C VAL A 20 -54.57 41.13 3.54
N ARG A 21 -53.92 42.29 3.36
CA ARG A 21 -54.41 43.58 3.88
C ARG A 21 -55.75 43.97 3.24
N LEU A 22 -55.91 43.80 1.93
CA LEU A 22 -57.16 44.08 1.23
C LEU A 22 -58.29 43.14 1.64
N THR A 23 -57.99 41.86 1.85
CA THR A 23 -58.97 40.83 2.26
C THR A 23 -59.62 41.18 3.59
N LEU A 24 -58.88 41.83 4.50
CA LEU A 24 -59.43 42.30 5.78
C LEU A 24 -60.00 43.72 5.66
N GLY A 25 -59.31 44.64 4.99
CA GLY A 25 -59.70 46.04 4.93
C GLY A 25 -60.95 46.33 4.09
N VAL A 26 -61.09 45.69 2.92
CA VAL A 26 -62.21 45.96 1.99
C VAL A 26 -63.56 45.53 2.58
N PRO A 27 -63.72 44.33 3.18
CA PRO A 27 -64.98 43.94 3.80
C PRO A 27 -65.36 44.80 5.01
N ILE A 28 -64.40 45.23 5.83
CA ILE A 28 -64.65 46.13 6.97
C ILE A 28 -65.15 47.49 6.47
N LEU A 29 -64.50 48.06 5.45
CA LEU A 29 -64.93 49.33 4.85
C LEU A 29 -66.32 49.20 4.21
N LEU A 30 -66.59 48.10 3.50
CA LEU A 30 -67.90 47.83 2.91
C LEU A 30 -68.99 47.62 3.95
N ALA A 31 -68.71 46.93 5.05
CA ALA A 31 -69.65 46.77 6.15
C ALA A 31 -69.97 48.12 6.81
N GLY A 32 -68.96 48.97 7.03
CA GLY A 32 -69.16 50.35 7.51
C GLY A 32 -70.00 51.20 6.56
N LEU A 33 -69.76 51.08 5.25
CA LEU A 33 -70.54 51.78 4.23
C LEU A 33 -72.00 51.26 4.16
N GLN A 34 -72.21 49.94 4.21
CA GLN A 34 -73.55 49.36 4.22
C GLN A 34 -74.33 49.72 5.50
N LEU A 35 -73.65 49.78 6.64
CA LEU A 35 -74.22 50.31 7.88
C LEU A 35 -74.59 51.80 7.77
N ALA A 36 -73.81 52.63 7.08
CA ALA A 36 -74.15 54.04 6.89
C ALA A 36 -75.36 54.24 5.97
N LEU A 37 -75.51 53.41 4.93
CA LEU A 37 -76.58 53.53 3.94
C LEU A 37 -77.91 52.88 4.37
N VAL A 38 -77.84 51.72 5.03
CA VAL A 38 -79.01 50.92 5.44
C VAL A 38 -79.26 51.03 6.95
N GLY A 39 -78.36 51.68 7.69
CA GLY A 39 -78.43 51.88 9.15
C GLY A 39 -79.72 52.49 9.64
N ASN A 40 -80.25 53.46 8.89
CA ASN A 40 -81.51 54.13 9.24
C ASN A 40 -82.75 53.22 9.10
N GLN A 41 -82.60 52.03 8.53
CA GLN A 41 -83.66 51.01 8.37
C GLN A 41 -83.51 49.84 9.36
N LEU A 42 -82.52 49.89 10.25
CA LEU A 42 -82.32 48.90 11.30
C LEU A 42 -83.11 49.28 12.56
N SER A 43 -84.11 48.47 12.91
CA SER A 43 -84.73 48.50 14.24
C SER A 43 -83.94 47.62 15.19
N PHE A 44 -83.53 48.12 16.36
CA PHE A 44 -82.85 47.31 17.40
C PHE A 44 -83.80 46.36 18.17
N ASP A 45 -85.00 46.14 17.63
CA ASP A 45 -85.99 45.22 18.19
C ASP A 45 -85.72 43.81 17.67
N VAL A 46 -85.13 42.99 18.53
CA VAL A 46 -84.64 41.63 18.21
C VAL A 46 -85.79 40.66 17.91
N THR A 47 -87.01 41.02 18.28
CA THR A 47 -88.22 40.19 18.10
C THR A 47 -88.85 40.32 16.72
N LYS A 48 -88.44 41.30 15.91
CA LYS A 48 -89.01 41.56 14.58
C LYS A 48 -88.23 40.86 13.48
N LEU A 49 -88.95 40.09 12.63
CA LEU A 49 -88.39 39.41 11.46
C LEU A 49 -87.68 40.37 10.49
N ALA A 50 -88.22 41.59 10.34
CA ALA A 50 -87.66 42.62 9.48
C ALA A 50 -86.22 43.03 9.88
N THR A 51 -85.92 43.00 11.18
CA THR A 51 -84.58 43.27 11.73
C THR A 51 -83.59 42.26 11.16
N TRP A 52 -83.90 40.96 11.25
CA TRP A 52 -83.03 39.87 10.79
C TRP A 52 -82.80 39.89 9.27
N THR A 53 -83.85 40.15 8.48
CA THR A 53 -83.72 40.26 7.01
C THR A 53 -82.91 41.48 6.57
N ASN A 54 -82.93 42.56 7.34
CA ASN A 54 -82.14 43.76 7.06
C ASN A 54 -80.69 43.61 7.53
N THR A 55 -80.45 42.91 8.64
CA THR A 55 -79.11 42.53 9.09
C THR A 55 -78.42 41.63 8.06
N GLU A 56 -79.13 40.65 7.49
CA GLU A 56 -78.59 39.80 6.41
C GLU A 56 -78.14 40.64 5.21
N LYS A 57 -78.95 41.61 4.77
CA LYS A 57 -78.61 42.50 3.64
C LYS A 57 -77.37 43.38 3.90
N VAL A 58 -77.13 43.76 5.16
CA VAL A 58 -75.98 44.59 5.59
C VAL A 58 -74.66 43.78 5.67
N PHE A 59 -74.73 42.46 5.79
CA PHE A 59 -73.54 41.62 5.90
C PHE A 59 -73.31 40.71 4.70
N ALA A 60 -74.31 40.42 3.87
CA ALA A 60 -74.21 39.49 2.74
C ALA A 60 -73.11 39.88 1.73
N LEU A 61 -73.04 41.16 1.34
CA LEU A 61 -72.06 41.63 0.37
C LEU A 61 -70.63 41.70 0.95
N PRO A 62 -70.40 42.26 2.17
CA PRO A 62 -69.11 42.18 2.85
C PRO A 62 -68.62 40.73 3.04
N LEU A 63 -69.49 39.81 3.48
CA LEU A 63 -69.16 38.39 3.65
C LEU A 63 -68.83 37.71 2.31
N GLY A 64 -69.59 37.97 1.24
CA GLY A 64 -69.33 37.43 -0.09
C GLY A 64 -68.00 37.91 -0.66
N ILE A 65 -67.69 39.21 -0.51
CA ILE A 65 -66.41 39.78 -0.96
C ILE A 65 -65.25 39.29 -0.09
N PHE A 66 -65.44 39.14 1.23
CA PHE A 66 -64.45 38.52 2.12
C PHE A 66 -64.13 37.09 1.67
N ALA A 67 -65.15 36.27 1.42
CA ALA A 67 -64.96 34.89 0.98
C ALA A 67 -64.20 34.82 -0.36
N LEU A 68 -64.54 35.68 -1.33
CA LEU A 68 -63.85 35.76 -2.62
C LEU A 68 -62.39 36.20 -2.45
N LEU A 69 -62.13 37.27 -1.70
CA LEU A 69 -60.78 37.78 -1.44
C LEU A 69 -59.94 36.77 -0.64
N ALA A 70 -60.54 36.05 0.32
CA ALA A 70 -59.89 34.99 1.07
C ALA A 70 -59.50 33.82 0.16
N ALA A 71 -60.36 33.42 -0.77
CA ALA A 71 -60.06 32.36 -1.75
C ALA A 71 -58.91 32.78 -2.69
N VAL A 72 -58.95 33.99 -3.24
CA VAL A 72 -57.89 34.53 -4.12
C VAL A 72 -56.55 34.65 -3.38
N THR A 73 -56.58 35.18 -2.16
CA THR A 73 -55.38 35.34 -1.33
C THR A 73 -54.78 33.99 -0.95
N SER A 74 -55.61 33.00 -0.62
CA SER A 74 -55.17 31.63 -0.36
C SER A 74 -54.49 31.01 -1.59
N LEU A 75 -55.08 31.16 -2.78
CA LEU A 75 -54.51 30.65 -4.03
C LEU A 75 -53.13 31.26 -4.33
N ILE A 76 -52.98 32.57 -4.11
CA ILE A 76 -51.70 33.27 -4.30
C ILE A 76 -50.67 32.84 -3.24
N GLY A 77 -51.10 32.63 -2.00
CA GLY A 77 -50.26 32.07 -0.95
C GLY A 77 -49.73 30.67 -1.29
N LEU A 78 -50.60 29.79 -1.82
CA LEU A 78 -50.22 28.47 -2.30
C LEU A 78 -49.23 28.55 -3.47
N TYR A 79 -49.46 29.45 -4.43
CA TYR A 79 -48.55 29.66 -5.55
C TYR A 79 -47.16 30.12 -5.09
N HIS A 80 -47.09 31.11 -4.19
CA HIS A 80 -45.82 31.56 -3.62
C HIS A 80 -45.09 30.44 -2.86
N ARG A 81 -45.82 29.64 -2.07
CA ARG A 81 -45.24 28.48 -1.38
C ARG A 81 -44.71 27.42 -2.35
N SER A 82 -45.42 27.17 -3.45
CA SER A 82 -44.99 26.26 -4.51
C SER A 82 -43.68 26.73 -5.17
N MET A 83 -43.56 28.04 -5.47
CA MET A 83 -42.30 28.61 -5.99
C MET A 83 -41.12 28.43 -5.03
N LEU A 84 -41.35 28.65 -3.72
CA LEU A 84 -40.31 28.44 -2.71
C LEU A 84 -39.85 26.98 -2.65
N LEU A 85 -40.79 26.04 -2.70
CA LEU A 85 -40.50 24.61 -2.68
C LEU A 85 -39.71 24.18 -3.93
N ASN A 86 -40.10 24.62 -5.11
CA ASN A 86 -39.36 24.31 -6.34
C ASN A 86 -37.91 24.80 -6.27
N ARG A 87 -37.69 26.01 -5.74
CA ARG A 87 -36.33 26.53 -5.57
C ARG A 87 -35.53 25.74 -4.53
N GLN A 88 -36.16 25.26 -3.46
CA GLN A 88 -35.50 24.39 -2.50
C GLN A 88 -35.13 23.04 -3.14
N LEU A 89 -36.01 22.47 -3.96
CA LEU A 89 -35.74 21.24 -4.71
C LEU A 89 -34.56 21.41 -5.67
N GLU A 90 -34.50 22.52 -6.42
CA GLU A 90 -33.35 22.82 -7.29
C GLU A 90 -32.04 22.85 -6.50
N LYS A 91 -32.01 23.53 -5.35
CA LYS A 91 -30.83 23.57 -4.47
C LYS A 91 -30.44 22.19 -3.95
N VAL A 92 -31.42 21.37 -3.57
CA VAL A 92 -31.17 20.00 -3.11
C VAL A 92 -30.60 19.15 -4.24
N GLN A 93 -31.13 19.28 -5.46
CA GLN A 93 -30.60 18.58 -6.64
C GLN A 93 -29.16 19.00 -6.96
N GLU A 94 -28.85 20.30 -6.88
CA GLU A 94 -27.49 20.80 -7.03
C GLU A 94 -26.54 20.23 -5.95
N GLN A 95 -26.99 20.20 -4.69
CA GLN A 95 -26.21 19.62 -3.59
C GLN A 95 -25.95 18.12 -3.79
N ILE A 96 -26.96 17.36 -4.23
CA ILE A 96 -26.80 15.93 -4.56
C ILE A 96 -25.79 15.77 -5.70
N ALA A 97 -25.87 16.58 -6.75
CA ALA A 97 -24.94 16.52 -7.87
C ALA A 97 -23.49 16.86 -7.45
N ILE A 98 -23.31 17.84 -6.56
CA ILE A 98 -22.00 18.18 -6.00
C ILE A 98 -21.48 17.04 -5.12
N SER A 99 -22.33 16.47 -4.26
CA SER A 99 -21.98 15.35 -3.37
C SER A 99 -21.54 14.13 -4.17
N ASN A 100 -22.29 13.75 -5.22
CA ASN A 100 -21.92 12.65 -6.11
C ASN A 100 -20.56 12.88 -6.80
N LYS A 101 -20.29 14.12 -7.24
CA LYS A 101 -18.97 14.48 -7.81
C LYS A 101 -17.85 14.38 -6.79
N GLN A 102 -18.08 14.79 -5.55
CA GLN A 102 -17.10 14.67 -4.46
C GLN A 102 -16.82 13.21 -4.13
N PHE A 103 -17.86 12.38 -4.05
CA PHE A 103 -17.73 10.95 -3.80
C PHE A 103 -16.89 10.28 -4.89
N LYS A 104 -17.16 10.57 -6.16
CA LYS A 104 -16.37 10.06 -7.29
C LYS A 104 -14.89 10.49 -7.20
N ARG A 105 -14.62 11.77 -6.92
CA ARG A 105 -13.25 12.27 -6.74
C ARG A 105 -12.54 11.62 -5.55
N SER A 106 -13.25 11.35 -4.47
CA SER A 106 -12.70 10.65 -3.30
C SER A 106 -12.32 9.21 -3.63
N ASP A 107 -13.14 8.51 -4.41
CA ASP A 107 -12.85 7.15 -4.88
C ASP A 107 -11.61 7.11 -5.79
N GLU A 108 -11.49 8.09 -6.71
CA GLU A 108 -10.29 8.25 -7.55
C GLU A 108 -9.03 8.54 -6.72
N GLN A 109 -9.12 9.43 -5.72
CA GLN A 109 -8.02 9.72 -4.80
C GLN A 109 -7.61 8.50 -3.96
N PHE A 110 -8.58 7.72 -3.51
CA PHE A 110 -8.33 6.50 -2.76
C PHE A 110 -7.56 5.47 -3.60
N LYS A 111 -7.97 5.27 -4.86
CA LYS A 111 -7.26 4.38 -5.80
C LYS A 111 -5.82 4.83 -6.04
N LEU A 112 -5.60 6.12 -6.29
CA LEU A 112 -4.26 6.68 -6.45
C LEU A 112 -3.41 6.50 -5.20
N ALA A 113 -3.98 6.71 -4.01
CA ALA A 113 -3.26 6.49 -2.75
C ALA A 113 -2.87 5.01 -2.56
N GLN A 114 -3.75 4.08 -2.92
CA GLN A 114 -3.46 2.65 -2.85
C GLN A 114 -2.32 2.24 -3.81
N GLU A 115 -2.33 2.79 -5.04
CA GLU A 115 -1.25 2.57 -6.01
C GLU A 115 0.08 3.15 -5.53
N GLN A 116 0.07 4.37 -4.97
CA GLN A 116 1.26 5.01 -4.41
C GLN A 116 1.81 4.22 -3.23
N PHE A 117 0.95 3.69 -2.36
CA PHE A 117 1.36 2.85 -1.24
C PHE A 117 2.03 1.57 -1.72
N ALA A 118 1.42 0.87 -2.69
CA ALA A 118 2.00 -0.34 -3.28
C ALA A 118 3.35 -0.06 -3.97
N LEU A 119 3.50 1.08 -4.64
CA LEU A 119 4.76 1.49 -5.25
C LEU A 119 5.82 1.83 -4.20
N ALA A 120 5.44 2.52 -3.12
CA ALA A 120 6.33 2.86 -2.01
C ALA A 120 6.88 1.60 -1.34
N GLN A 121 6.03 0.62 -1.04
CA GLN A 121 6.46 -0.67 -0.50
C GLN A 121 7.45 -1.38 -1.41
N LYS A 122 7.17 -1.44 -2.73
CA LYS A 122 8.12 -2.04 -3.70
C LYS A 122 9.48 -1.34 -3.70
N LYS A 123 9.50 0.00 -3.62
CA LYS A 123 10.74 0.77 -3.56
C LYS A 123 11.51 0.51 -2.28
N GLU A 124 10.82 0.42 -1.15
CA GLU A 124 11.39 0.10 0.15
C GLU A 124 12.02 -1.29 0.15
N HIS A 125 11.29 -2.33 -0.28
CA HIS A 125 11.82 -3.69 -0.37
C HIS A 125 13.05 -3.79 -1.28
N PHE A 126 13.03 -3.10 -2.43
CA PHE A 126 14.18 -3.05 -3.32
C PHE A 126 15.41 -2.40 -2.67
N MET A 127 15.19 -1.29 -1.96
CA MET A 127 16.26 -0.57 -1.25
C MET A 127 16.87 -1.43 -0.14
N LEU A 128 16.02 -2.04 0.70
CA LEU A 128 16.43 -2.94 1.77
C LEU A 128 17.22 -4.14 1.23
N ARG A 129 16.79 -4.71 0.10
CA ARG A 129 17.52 -5.79 -0.57
C ARG A 129 18.93 -5.37 -0.99
N ILE A 130 19.06 -4.20 -1.63
CA ILE A 130 20.37 -3.69 -2.07
C ILE A 130 21.28 -3.43 -0.85
N GLU A 131 20.74 -2.80 0.17
CA GLU A 131 21.48 -2.49 1.40
C GLU A 131 21.93 -3.76 2.10
N HIS A 132 21.04 -4.74 2.26
CA HIS A 132 21.37 -6.02 2.87
C HIS A 132 22.39 -6.80 2.05
N GLN A 133 22.25 -6.84 0.72
CA GLN A 133 23.24 -7.48 -0.16
C GLN A 133 24.63 -6.82 -0.03
N LYS A 134 24.67 -5.48 0.07
CA LYS A 134 25.91 -4.73 0.29
C LYS A 134 26.53 -5.08 1.65
N ASN A 135 25.73 -5.06 2.72
CA ASN A 135 26.18 -5.41 4.07
C ASN A 135 26.75 -6.84 4.13
N VAL A 136 26.05 -7.81 3.53
CA VAL A 136 26.51 -9.20 3.41
C VAL A 136 27.87 -9.28 2.72
N ASN A 137 28.04 -8.58 1.60
CA ASN A 137 29.32 -8.56 0.88
C ASN A 137 30.45 -7.97 1.73
N GLU A 138 30.19 -6.86 2.42
CA GLU A 138 31.16 -6.23 3.33
C GLU A 138 31.56 -7.18 4.47
N LEU A 139 30.60 -7.86 5.10
CA LEU A 139 30.86 -8.84 6.17
C LEU A 139 31.71 -10.02 5.69
N ILE A 140 31.41 -10.57 4.51
CA ILE A 140 32.21 -11.66 3.91
C ILE A 140 33.65 -11.18 3.71
N ASN A 141 33.85 -10.02 3.08
CA ASN A 141 35.18 -9.48 2.80
C ASN A 141 35.97 -9.17 4.07
N GLN A 142 35.33 -8.63 5.10
CA GLN A 142 35.96 -8.38 6.40
C GLN A 142 36.44 -9.68 7.05
N VAL A 143 35.61 -10.72 7.04
CA VAL A 143 35.95 -12.03 7.60
C VAL A 143 37.10 -12.66 6.82
N ILE A 144 37.06 -12.64 5.48
CA ILE A 144 38.14 -13.17 4.64
C ILE A 144 39.46 -12.44 4.90
N ASN A 145 39.46 -11.11 4.88
CA ASN A 145 40.67 -10.31 5.12
C ASN A 145 41.26 -10.59 6.50
N ARG A 146 40.41 -10.79 7.52
CA ARG A 146 40.86 -11.20 8.85
C ARG A 146 41.46 -12.62 8.84
N LEU A 147 40.81 -13.59 8.19
CA LEU A 147 41.28 -14.97 8.14
C LEU A 147 42.63 -15.08 7.40
N VAL A 148 42.76 -14.44 6.24
CA VAL A 148 44.00 -14.44 5.43
C VAL A 148 45.16 -13.75 6.17
N SER A 149 44.89 -12.66 6.90
CA SER A 149 45.93 -11.97 7.66
C SER A 149 46.35 -12.69 8.96
N THR A 150 45.45 -13.47 9.55
CA THR A 150 45.68 -14.12 10.86
C THR A 150 46.23 -15.53 10.73
N ILE A 151 45.86 -16.30 9.70
CA ILE A 151 46.18 -17.72 9.58
C ILE A 151 47.36 -17.89 8.59
N PRO A 152 48.54 -18.34 9.06
CA PRO A 152 49.77 -18.37 8.25
C PRO A 152 49.66 -19.16 6.94
N HIS A 153 48.90 -20.27 6.91
CA HIS A 153 48.77 -21.08 5.70
C HIS A 153 47.82 -20.46 4.65
N PHE A 154 46.94 -19.53 5.03
CA PHE A 154 46.13 -18.76 4.07
C PHE A 154 46.90 -17.58 3.50
N LYS A 155 47.93 -17.10 4.21
CA LYS A 155 48.81 -16.03 3.74
C LYS A 155 49.72 -16.45 2.59
N SER A 156 50.02 -17.75 2.46
CA SER A 156 50.85 -18.34 1.42
C SER A 156 50.09 -18.78 0.16
N LEU A 157 48.83 -18.36 0.00
CA LEU A 157 48.01 -18.65 -1.18
C LEU A 157 48.44 -17.74 -2.35
N GLU A 158 49.51 -18.09 -3.05
CA GLU A 158 50.03 -17.30 -4.17
C GLU A 158 49.53 -17.82 -5.54
N ARG A 159 49.19 -19.11 -5.65
CA ARG A 159 48.92 -19.77 -6.94
C ARG A 159 47.43 -19.92 -7.26
N VAL A 160 46.58 -19.98 -6.23
CA VAL A 160 45.13 -20.15 -6.40
C VAL A 160 44.41 -18.82 -6.18
N ARG A 161 43.88 -18.23 -7.26
CA ARG A 161 43.03 -17.05 -7.20
C ARG A 161 41.58 -17.47 -6.98
N TYR A 162 40.85 -16.76 -6.13
CA TYR A 162 39.43 -17.02 -5.88
C TYR A 162 38.61 -15.73 -5.91
N GLU A 163 37.36 -15.86 -6.30
CA GLU A 163 36.40 -14.76 -6.37
C GLU A 163 35.01 -15.21 -5.89
N TYR A 164 34.34 -14.33 -5.16
CA TYR A 164 32.96 -14.53 -4.76
C TYR A 164 32.05 -13.81 -5.75
N ASN A 165 31.18 -14.55 -6.44
CA ASN A 165 30.02 -13.95 -7.08
C ASN A 165 28.99 -13.66 -5.99
N THR A 166 29.11 -12.48 -5.41
CA THR A 166 28.31 -12.02 -4.26
C THR A 166 26.82 -11.98 -4.59
N HIS A 167 26.46 -11.69 -5.84
CA HIS A 167 25.07 -11.70 -6.27
C HIS A 167 24.47 -13.11 -6.26
N ARG A 168 25.18 -14.08 -6.83
CA ARG A 168 24.76 -15.49 -6.85
C ARG A 168 24.77 -16.10 -5.45
N LEU A 169 25.80 -15.84 -4.67
CA LEU A 169 25.88 -16.32 -3.30
C LEU A 169 24.73 -15.76 -2.45
N TYR A 170 24.43 -14.47 -2.57
CA TYR A 170 23.32 -13.83 -1.86
C TYR A 170 21.96 -14.45 -2.22
N SER A 171 21.69 -14.66 -3.52
CA SER A 171 20.40 -15.24 -3.95
C SER A 171 20.23 -16.69 -3.51
N ILE A 172 21.32 -17.43 -3.33
CA ILE A 172 21.29 -18.79 -2.80
C ILE A 172 21.10 -18.79 -1.27
N LEU A 173 21.74 -17.89 -0.53
CA LEU A 173 21.66 -17.84 0.93
C LEU A 173 20.34 -17.25 1.43
N PHE A 174 19.80 -16.25 0.74
CA PHE A 174 18.57 -15.53 1.12
C PHE A 174 17.54 -15.54 -0.02
N PRO A 175 17.05 -16.72 -0.45
CA PRO A 175 16.07 -16.83 -1.53
C PRO A 175 14.73 -16.13 -1.21
N GLU A 176 14.41 -15.94 0.07
CA GLU A 176 13.23 -15.22 0.55
C GLU A 176 13.28 -13.70 0.29
N ASN A 177 14.48 -13.14 0.09
CA ASN A 177 14.66 -11.70 -0.14
C ASN A 177 14.62 -11.37 -1.63
N ASP A 178 13.42 -11.05 -2.15
CA ASP A 178 13.22 -10.61 -3.53
C ASP A 178 12.99 -9.08 -3.63
N THR A 179 13.03 -8.55 -4.85
CA THR A 179 12.67 -7.16 -5.19
C THR A 179 11.23 -6.81 -4.82
N ARG A 180 10.37 -7.83 -4.65
CA ARG A 180 8.94 -7.66 -4.33
C ARG A 180 8.62 -7.81 -2.86
N ASN A 181 9.39 -8.64 -2.15
CA ASN A 181 9.18 -8.90 -0.74
C ASN A 181 10.52 -9.11 -0.04
N PHE A 182 10.69 -8.47 1.11
CA PHE A 182 11.91 -8.51 1.88
C PHE A 182 11.56 -8.88 3.33
N ASP A 183 11.81 -10.14 3.69
CA ASP A 183 11.37 -10.71 4.97
C ASP A 183 12.53 -10.89 5.96
N ASN A 184 13.76 -11.11 5.46
CA ASN A 184 14.91 -11.42 6.30
C ASN A 184 15.91 -10.26 6.32
N THR A 185 15.92 -9.52 7.44
CA THR A 185 16.83 -8.39 7.71
C THR A 185 18.16 -8.82 8.33
N GLY A 186 18.30 -10.09 8.71
CA GLY A 186 19.45 -10.60 9.48
C GLY A 186 20.36 -11.53 8.67
N THR A 187 21.40 -12.03 9.35
CA THR A 187 22.37 -12.98 8.77
C THR A 187 21.97 -14.44 8.98
N TYR A 188 20.71 -14.72 9.33
CA TYR A 188 20.23 -16.08 9.53
C TYR A 188 19.94 -16.75 8.19
N VAL A 189 20.58 -17.87 7.92
CA VAL A 189 20.45 -18.61 6.67
C VAL A 189 19.67 -19.90 6.89
N ASN A 190 18.54 -20.01 6.19
CA ASN A 190 17.67 -21.19 6.19
C ASN A 190 17.29 -21.62 4.77
N SER A 191 18.26 -21.61 3.86
CA SER A 191 18.04 -21.92 2.45
C SER A 191 18.25 -23.40 2.14
N GLY A 192 17.17 -24.17 2.02
CA GLY A 192 17.25 -25.56 1.55
C GLY A 192 17.98 -25.71 0.20
N VAL A 193 17.95 -24.66 -0.64
CA VAL A 193 18.71 -24.59 -1.89
C VAL A 193 20.22 -24.63 -1.62
N PHE A 194 20.71 -23.83 -0.66
CA PHE A 194 22.11 -23.84 -0.27
C PHE A 194 22.56 -25.22 0.25
N LEU A 195 21.74 -25.87 1.09
CA LEU A 195 22.04 -27.21 1.60
C LEU A 195 22.15 -28.26 0.48
N ASN A 196 21.23 -28.19 -0.48
CA ASN A 196 21.20 -29.10 -1.62
C ASN A 196 22.43 -28.92 -2.53
N LEU A 197 22.90 -27.68 -2.70
CA LEU A 197 24.11 -27.40 -3.48
C LEU A 197 25.41 -27.76 -2.73
N LEU A 198 25.40 -27.72 -1.40
CA LEU A 198 26.55 -28.08 -0.57
C LEU A 198 26.76 -29.60 -0.47
N THR A 199 25.68 -30.38 -0.61
CA THR A 199 25.71 -31.85 -0.45
C THR A 199 26.59 -32.57 -1.51
N PRO A 200 26.51 -32.24 -2.81
CA PRO A 200 27.40 -32.79 -3.83
C PRO A 200 28.88 -32.56 -3.53
N LEU A 201 29.25 -31.37 -3.06
CA LEU A 201 30.63 -31.06 -2.66
C LEU A 201 31.08 -31.97 -1.52
N MET A 202 30.24 -32.17 -0.50
CA MET A 202 30.54 -33.07 0.62
C MET A 202 30.73 -34.53 0.16
N VAL A 203 29.85 -35.03 -0.71
CA VAL A 203 29.95 -36.40 -1.26
C VAL A 203 31.26 -36.57 -2.02
N LEU A 204 31.59 -35.60 -2.86
CA LEU A 204 32.80 -35.63 -3.68
C LEU A 204 34.08 -35.56 -2.83
N LEU A 205 34.14 -34.68 -1.82
CA LEU A 205 35.28 -34.62 -0.88
C LEU A 205 35.45 -35.94 -0.10
N THR A 206 34.34 -36.58 0.28
CA THR A 206 34.36 -37.87 0.97
C THR A 206 34.87 -38.99 0.05
N HIS A 207 34.48 -38.97 -1.23
CA HIS A 207 34.98 -39.92 -2.23
C HIS A 207 36.49 -39.77 -2.44
N ILE A 208 37.00 -38.54 -2.56
CA ILE A 208 38.44 -38.26 -2.68
C ILE A 208 39.20 -38.77 -1.46
N LYS A 209 38.69 -38.53 -0.25
CA LYS A 209 39.31 -39.00 0.99
C LYS A 209 39.44 -40.52 1.05
N ASN A 210 38.44 -41.26 0.58
CA ASN A 210 38.39 -42.72 0.68
C ASN A 210 39.27 -43.45 -0.35
N LYS A 211 39.90 -42.73 -1.30
CA LYS A 211 40.88 -43.31 -2.21
C LYS A 211 42.24 -43.43 -1.51
N ASN A 212 42.84 -44.63 -1.54
CA ASN A 212 44.14 -44.95 -0.92
C ASN A 212 45.30 -44.04 -1.37
N LYS A 213 45.15 -43.33 -2.49
CA LYS A 213 45.95 -42.16 -2.87
C LYS A 213 45.00 -41.09 -3.42
N PRO A 214 44.88 -39.91 -2.78
CA PRO A 214 44.07 -38.82 -3.31
C PRO A 214 44.80 -38.14 -4.48
N VAL A 215 44.94 -38.85 -5.61
CA VAL A 215 45.35 -38.23 -6.86
C VAL A 215 44.12 -37.52 -7.42
N LEU A 216 44.13 -36.20 -7.33
CA LEU A 216 43.06 -35.36 -7.86
C LEU A 216 43.21 -35.33 -9.38
N ASP A 217 42.44 -36.15 -10.10
CA ASP A 217 42.39 -36.08 -11.56
C ASP A 217 41.64 -34.82 -12.04
N ILE A 218 41.74 -34.54 -13.34
CA ILE A 218 41.14 -33.36 -13.98
C ILE A 218 39.60 -33.38 -13.81
N GLU A 219 39.00 -34.57 -13.78
CA GLU A 219 37.55 -34.75 -13.61
C GLU A 219 37.10 -34.39 -12.19
N HIS A 220 37.81 -34.85 -11.15
CA HIS A 220 37.56 -34.46 -9.77
C HIS A 220 37.72 -32.94 -9.60
N PHE A 221 38.74 -32.34 -10.21
CA PHE A 221 38.92 -30.90 -10.17
C PHE A 221 37.75 -30.15 -10.81
N SER A 222 37.36 -30.54 -12.03
CA SER A 222 36.23 -29.94 -12.74
C SER A 222 34.94 -30.06 -11.93
N ASN A 223 34.69 -31.22 -11.31
CA ASN A 223 33.52 -31.44 -10.48
C ASN A 223 33.53 -30.63 -9.17
N ILE A 224 34.70 -30.44 -8.53
CA ILE A 224 34.87 -29.51 -7.40
C ILE A 224 34.56 -28.10 -7.85
N GLN A 225 35.17 -27.65 -8.95
CA GLN A 225 35.00 -26.29 -9.47
C GLN A 225 33.53 -26.04 -9.83
N ASN A 226 32.86 -26.98 -10.51
CA ASN A 226 31.44 -26.88 -10.84
C ASN A 226 30.56 -26.78 -9.58
N SER A 227 30.87 -27.57 -8.54
CA SER A 227 30.16 -27.51 -7.26
C SER A 227 30.35 -26.16 -6.57
N LEU A 228 31.56 -25.63 -6.56
CA LEU A 228 31.88 -24.32 -5.97
C LEU A 228 31.26 -23.17 -6.76
N MET A 229 31.33 -23.20 -8.10
CA MET A 229 30.70 -22.21 -8.96
C MET A 229 29.18 -22.21 -8.77
N SER A 230 28.58 -23.38 -8.54
CA SER A 230 27.15 -23.48 -8.23
C SER A 230 26.78 -22.72 -6.95
N LEU A 231 27.68 -22.71 -5.97
CA LEU A 231 27.60 -21.98 -4.71
C LEU A 231 28.05 -20.51 -4.81
N GLY A 232 28.42 -20.03 -6.00
CA GLY A 232 28.88 -18.65 -6.22
C GLY A 232 30.35 -18.40 -5.87
N PHE A 233 31.16 -19.47 -5.78
CA PHE A 233 32.58 -19.38 -5.49
C PHE A 233 33.42 -19.84 -6.70
N TYR A 234 34.25 -18.94 -7.21
CA TYR A 234 35.04 -19.15 -8.42
C TYR A 234 36.51 -19.32 -8.04
N ILE A 235 37.15 -20.29 -8.68
CA ILE A 235 38.58 -20.54 -8.53
C ILE A 235 39.20 -20.42 -9.91
N THR A 236 40.21 -19.57 -10.02
CA THR A 236 41.00 -19.35 -11.23
C THR A 236 42.39 -19.93 -11.01
N ILE A 237 42.83 -20.75 -11.96
CA ILE A 237 44.13 -21.41 -11.93
C ILE A 237 45.05 -20.67 -12.90
N ASP A 238 46.27 -20.38 -12.48
CA ASP A 238 47.33 -19.95 -13.39
C ASP A 238 47.98 -21.16 -14.06
N GLU A 239 48.26 -21.12 -15.37
CA GLU A 239 48.83 -22.26 -16.11
C GLU A 239 50.19 -22.69 -15.55
N GLU A 240 50.96 -21.76 -14.98
CA GLU A 240 52.22 -22.07 -14.29
C GLU A 240 52.03 -22.87 -12.99
N SER A 241 50.86 -22.77 -12.37
CA SER A 241 50.51 -23.47 -11.12
C SER A 241 50.34 -24.98 -11.31
N LEU A 242 50.15 -25.44 -12.56
CA LEU A 242 50.01 -26.86 -12.91
C LEU A 242 51.35 -27.62 -12.90
N LYS A 243 52.49 -26.91 -12.84
CA LYS A 243 53.83 -27.53 -12.82
C LYS A 243 54.13 -28.26 -11.50
N ASP A 244 53.51 -27.85 -10.41
CA ASP A 244 53.62 -28.45 -9.08
C ASP A 244 52.23 -28.81 -8.54
N ARG A 245 51.76 -29.97 -9.02
CA ARG A 245 50.40 -30.47 -8.79
C ARG A 245 50.10 -30.72 -7.31
N GLU A 246 51.10 -31.03 -6.51
CA GLU A 246 50.90 -31.35 -5.09
C GLU A 246 50.62 -30.11 -4.25
N GLN A 247 51.41 -29.05 -4.46
CA GLN A 247 51.22 -27.75 -3.81
C GLN A 247 49.92 -27.09 -4.29
N PHE A 248 49.61 -27.16 -5.59
CA PHE A 248 48.35 -26.64 -6.13
C PHE A 248 47.11 -27.29 -5.47
N VAL A 249 47.11 -28.63 -5.33
CA VAL A 249 45.98 -29.33 -4.70
C VAL A 249 45.88 -28.97 -3.21
N ALA A 250 47.00 -28.75 -2.52
CA ALA A 250 46.97 -28.29 -1.13
C ALA A 250 46.34 -26.88 -1.03
N GLU A 251 46.78 -25.93 -1.84
CA GLU A 251 46.21 -24.57 -1.89
C GLU A 251 44.72 -24.57 -2.26
N LEU A 252 44.28 -25.44 -3.19
CA LEU A 252 42.87 -25.61 -3.52
C LEU A 252 42.02 -26.00 -2.32
N PHE A 253 42.44 -27.01 -1.54
CA PHE A 253 41.69 -27.41 -0.35
C PHE A 253 41.72 -26.36 0.75
N CYS A 254 42.82 -25.60 0.86
CA CYS A 254 42.91 -24.45 1.74
C CYS A 254 41.88 -23.37 1.37
N VAL A 255 41.74 -23.06 0.09
CA VAL A 255 40.79 -22.07 -0.42
C VAL A 255 39.33 -22.53 -0.18
N ILE A 256 39.05 -23.83 -0.31
CA ILE A 256 37.72 -24.39 0.03
C ILE A 256 37.47 -24.31 1.55
N GLU A 257 38.48 -24.58 2.37
CA GLU A 257 38.36 -24.45 3.83
C GLU A 257 38.10 -22.99 4.24
N LEU A 258 38.84 -22.05 3.63
CA LEU A 258 38.63 -20.61 3.83
C LEU A 258 37.21 -20.19 3.48
N TYR A 259 36.67 -20.68 2.36
CA TYR A 259 35.28 -20.44 1.95
C TYR A 259 34.27 -20.94 2.99
N ILE A 260 34.43 -22.16 3.50
CA ILE A 260 33.49 -22.72 4.48
C ILE A 260 33.57 -21.98 5.83
N ILE A 261 34.78 -21.65 6.27
CA ILE A 261 35.00 -20.91 7.52
C ILE A 261 34.47 -19.48 7.41
N SER A 262 34.67 -18.82 6.27
CA SER A 262 34.16 -17.46 6.05
C SER A 262 32.64 -17.43 6.16
N LEU A 263 31.96 -18.36 5.50
CA LEU A 263 30.50 -18.48 5.60
C LEU A 263 30.03 -18.73 7.04
N GLU A 264 30.61 -19.70 7.74
CA GLU A 264 30.22 -20.04 9.12
C GLU A 264 30.44 -18.90 10.12
N HIS A 265 31.46 -18.07 9.90
CA HIS A 265 31.69 -16.87 10.72
C HIS A 265 30.78 -15.71 10.35
N THR A 266 30.40 -15.58 9.09
CA THR A 266 29.55 -14.48 8.62
C THR A 266 28.06 -14.73 8.93
N PHE A 267 27.60 -15.97 8.88
CA PHE A 267 26.18 -16.29 8.91
C PHE A 267 25.78 -17.25 10.04
N ASN A 268 24.58 -17.04 10.57
CA ASN A 268 23.95 -17.95 11.51
C ASN A 268 23.17 -19.01 10.74
N PHE A 269 23.71 -20.22 10.65
CA PHE A 269 23.02 -21.32 9.99
C PHE A 269 22.19 -22.16 10.97
N LYS A 270 21.13 -22.78 10.44
CA LYS A 270 20.40 -23.87 11.10
C LYS A 270 21.35 -25.04 11.43
N ASP A 271 21.04 -25.82 12.47
CA ASP A 271 21.96 -26.84 12.99
C ASP A 271 22.33 -27.92 11.97
N ASP A 272 21.47 -28.20 11.00
CA ASP A 272 21.73 -29.15 9.91
C ASP A 272 22.96 -28.75 9.07
N TYR A 273 23.16 -27.45 8.80
CA TYR A 273 24.33 -26.94 8.08
C TYR A 273 25.59 -27.05 8.92
N LYS A 274 25.51 -26.77 10.23
CA LYS A 274 26.66 -26.88 11.14
C LYS A 274 27.22 -28.30 11.14
N GLN A 275 26.35 -29.31 11.05
CA GLN A 275 26.79 -30.70 10.91
C GLN A 275 27.51 -30.95 9.58
N VAL A 276 26.99 -30.43 8.46
CA VAL A 276 27.63 -30.53 7.14
C VAL A 276 28.97 -29.82 7.12
N PHE A 277 29.06 -28.58 7.62
CA PHE A 277 30.34 -27.85 7.73
C PHE A 277 31.34 -28.57 8.61
N LYS A 278 30.91 -29.14 9.74
CA LYS A 278 31.79 -29.95 10.61
C LYS A 278 32.34 -31.18 9.86
N LYS A 279 31.50 -31.85 9.06
CA LYS A 279 31.91 -32.99 8.22
C LYS A 279 32.89 -32.56 7.11
N ILE A 280 32.60 -31.46 6.40
CA ILE A 280 33.48 -30.91 5.36
C ILE A 280 34.83 -30.54 5.96
N LYS A 281 34.87 -29.73 7.03
CA LYS A 281 36.12 -29.34 7.71
C LYS A 281 36.92 -30.53 8.24
N LYS A 282 36.25 -31.57 8.75
CA LYS A 282 36.94 -32.80 9.16
C LYS A 282 37.57 -33.50 7.96
N THR A 283 36.83 -33.60 6.86
CA THR A 283 37.27 -34.26 5.62
C THR A 283 38.46 -33.52 4.99
N LEU A 284 38.42 -32.19 4.92
CA LEU A 284 39.51 -31.35 4.43
C LEU A 284 40.79 -31.52 5.28
N ARG A 285 40.65 -31.48 6.61
CA ARG A 285 41.79 -31.72 7.53
C ARG A 285 42.38 -33.11 7.41
N ASP A 286 41.54 -34.14 7.24
CA ASP A 286 42.00 -35.51 7.05
C ASP A 286 42.76 -35.67 5.72
N ILE A 287 42.28 -35.03 4.64
CA ILE A 287 42.99 -34.97 3.34
C ILE A 287 44.34 -34.26 3.49
N HIS A 288 44.39 -33.16 4.24
CA HIS A 288 45.62 -32.42 4.49
C HIS A 288 46.65 -33.25 5.28
N LYS A 289 46.20 -34.03 6.27
CA LYS A 289 47.07 -34.93 7.06
C LYS A 289 47.60 -36.10 6.24
N LEU A 290 46.79 -36.69 5.36
CA LEU A 290 47.23 -37.80 4.49
C LEU A 290 48.44 -37.39 3.63
N LYS A 291 48.55 -36.12 3.23
CA LYS A 291 49.70 -35.60 2.48
C LYS A 291 50.96 -35.29 3.30
N ILE A 292 50.82 -34.93 4.59
CA ILE A 292 51.98 -34.60 5.45
C ILE A 292 52.78 -35.85 5.84
N THR A 293 52.16 -37.04 5.77
CA THR A 293 52.78 -38.29 6.23
C THR A 293 53.68 -38.96 5.19
N ASP A 294 53.59 -38.57 3.91
CA ASP A 294 54.40 -39.12 2.80
C ASP A 294 55.59 -38.22 2.41
N LEU A 295 55.89 -37.17 3.19
CA LEU A 295 57.07 -36.29 3.03
C LEU A 295 58.21 -36.62 4.02
N ARG A 296 58.25 -37.85 4.56
CA ARG A 296 59.38 -38.37 5.35
C ARG A 296 60.09 -39.51 4.65
#